data_AF-D2QPD1-F1
#
_entry.id   AF-D2QPD1-F1
#
_cell.length_a   1.000
_cell.length_b   1.000
_cell.length_c   1.000
_cell.angle_alpha   90.00
_cell.angle_beta   90.00
_cell.angle_gamma   90.00
#
_symmetry.space_group_name_H-M   'P 1'
#
loop_
_entity.id
_entity.type
_entity.pdbx_description
1 polymer ?
#
loop_
_entity_poly.entity_id
_entity_poly.type
_entity_poly.pdbx_seq_one_letter_code
_entity_poly.pdbx_strand_id
1 'polypeptide(L)' 'MAGQGSGGNVLAALCSFFIPGLGQLLQGRLLMAILQFVLAGALWFILMGWIIHLWSIIDAARYKPSN' A
#
# COMPACT_ATOMS: atom_id res chain seq x y z
N MET A 1 -17.14 -21.00 -12.52
CA MET A 1 -15.91 -20.38 -12.02
C MET A 1 -15.55 -19.24 -12.97
N ALA A 2 -15.65 -17.98 -12.54
CA ALA A 2 -15.08 -16.89 -13.35
C ALA A 2 -13.55 -17.10 -13.39
N GLY A 3 -13.01 -17.40 -14.57
CA GLY A 3 -11.62 -17.83 -14.74
C GLY A 3 -10.60 -16.82 -14.22
N GLN A 4 -9.42 -17.32 -13.86
CA GLN A 4 -8.23 -16.51 -13.60
C GLN A 4 -8.00 -15.57 -14.80
N GLY A 5 -8.00 -14.26 -14.57
CA GLY A 5 -7.95 -13.24 -15.64
C GLY A 5 -9.30 -12.59 -16.00
N SER A 6 -10.39 -12.91 -15.31
CA SER A 6 -11.64 -12.15 -15.38
C SER A 6 -11.41 -10.66 -15.04
N GLY A 7 -12.13 -9.74 -15.69
CA GLY A 7 -12.06 -8.31 -15.41
C GLY A 7 -12.25 -7.98 -13.92
N GLY A 8 -13.04 -8.76 -13.18
CA GLY A 8 -13.18 -8.62 -11.72
C GLY A 8 -11.91 -8.93 -10.94
N ASN A 9 -11.10 -9.90 -11.39
CA ASN A 9 -9.80 -10.20 -10.79
C ASN A 9 -8.75 -9.15 -11.15
N VAL A 10 -8.79 -8.62 -12.38
CA VAL A 10 -7.88 -7.53 -12.81
C VAL A 10 -8.18 -6.26 -12.02
N LEU A 11 -9.46 -5.89 -11.89
CA LEU A 11 -9.87 -4.73 -11.09
C LEU A 11 -9.50 -4.92 -9.61
N ALA A 12 -9.73 -6.10 -9.05
CA ALA A 12 -9.30 -6.42 -7.69
C ALA A 12 -7.77 -6.31 -7.52
N ALA A 13 -6.99 -6.80 -8.48
CA ALA A 13 -5.54 -6.68 -8.44
C ALA A 13 -5.08 -5.20 -8.50
N LEU A 14 -5.70 -4.39 -9.36
CA LEU A 14 -5.44 -2.95 -9.43
C LEU A 14 -5.79 -2.25 -8.11
N CYS A 15 -6.92 -2.58 -7.49
CA CYS A 15 -7.28 -1.96 -6.22
C CYS A 15 -6.35 -2.38 -5.07
N SER A 16 -5.91 -3.64 -5.04
CA SER A 16 -4.90 -4.11 -4.09
C SER A 16 -3.51 -3.49 -4.30
N PHE A 17 -3.20 -2.99 -5.50
CA PHE A 17 -1.95 -2.29 -5.78
C PHE A 17 -1.88 -0.92 -5.07
N PHE A 18 -2.99 -0.18 -5.01
CA PHE A 18 -3.03 1.10 -4.29
C PHE A 18 -3.10 0.92 -2.79
N ILE A 19 -4.04 0.08 -2.32
CA ILE A 19 -4.23 -0.19 -0.91
C ILE A 19 -4.32 -1.70 -0.70
N PRO A 20 -3.39 -2.29 0.07
CA PRO A 20 -3.39 -3.72 0.34
C PRO A 20 -4.70 -4.13 1.02
N GLY A 21 -5.34 -5.17 0.48
CA GLY A 21 -6.63 -5.68 0.96
C GLY A 21 -7.86 -5.18 0.20
N LEU A 22 -7.80 -4.07 -0.56
CA LEU A 22 -8.99 -3.57 -1.30
C LEU A 22 -9.51 -4.54 -2.36
N GLY A 23 -8.63 -5.22 -3.10
CA GLY A 23 -9.05 -6.22 -4.07
C GLY A 23 -9.82 -7.38 -3.45
N GLN A 24 -9.51 -7.72 -2.20
CA GLN A 24 -10.24 -8.73 -1.45
C GLN A 24 -11.62 -8.22 -1.02
N LEU A 25 -11.77 -6.93 -0.72
CA LEU A 25 -13.09 -6.31 -0.49
C LEU A 25 -13.97 -6.38 -1.75
N LEU A 26 -13.40 -6.06 -2.91
CA LEU A 26 -14.11 -6.11 -4.19
C LEU A 26 -14.53 -7.53 -4.60
N GLN A 27 -13.81 -8.55 -4.12
CA GLN A 27 -14.13 -9.97 -4.30
C GLN A 27 -15.08 -10.52 -3.21
N GLY A 28 -15.55 -9.68 -2.26
CA GLY A 28 -16.43 -10.10 -1.16
C GLY A 28 -15.73 -10.84 -0.01
N ARG A 29 -14.39 -10.81 0.04
CA ARG A 29 -13.54 -11.52 1.02
C ARG A 29 -13.08 -10.59 2.15
N LEU A 30 -14.01 -10.14 2.99
CA LEU A 30 -13.77 -9.13 4.04
C LEU A 30 -12.67 -9.52 5.04
N LEU A 31 -12.67 -10.76 5.53
CA LEU A 31 -11.66 -11.22 6.51
C LEU A 31 -10.24 -11.14 5.93
N MET A 32 -10.08 -11.52 4.66
CA MET A 32 -8.77 -11.48 3.97
C MET A 32 -8.33 -10.04 3.70
N ALA A 33 -9.26 -9.15 3.38
CA ALA A 33 -8.98 -7.74 3.20
C ALA A 33 -8.41 -7.09 4.46
N ILE A 34 -9.08 -7.30 5.61
CA ILE A 34 -8.65 -6.74 6.90
C ILE A 34 -7.28 -7.29 7.29
N LEU A 35 -7.07 -8.61 7.16
CA LEU A 35 -5.78 -9.23 7.46
C LEU A 35 -4.65 -8.64 6.60
N GLN A 36 -4.85 -8.52 5.29
CA GLN A 36 -3.83 -7.94 4.39
C GLN A 36 -3.55 -6.47 4.69
N PHE A 37 -4.58 -5.69 5.00
CA PHE A 37 -4.43 -4.27 5.36
C PHE A 37 -3.62 -4.09 6.65
N VAL A 38 -3.94 -4.86 7.69
CA VAL A 38 -3.23 -4.81 8.99
C VAL A 38 -1.80 -5.30 8.85
N LEU A 39 -1.55 -6.40 8.14
CA LEU A 39 -0.20 -6.91 7.88
C LEU A 39 0.66 -5.91 7.10
N ALA A 40 0.11 -5.26 6.09
CA ALA A 40 0.83 -4.24 5.33
C ALA A 40 1.14 -3.01 6.19
N GLY A 41 0.19 -2.54 7.01
CA GLY A 41 0.42 -1.46 7.96
C GLY A 41 1.47 -1.81 9.01
N ALA A 42 1.43 -3.04 9.54
CA ALA A 42 2.42 -3.53 10.49
C ALA A 42 3.82 -3.63 9.86
N LEU A 43 3.94 -4.18 8.65
CA LEU A 43 5.19 -4.24 7.91
C LEU A 43 5.73 -2.85 7.59
N TRP A 44 4.87 -1.90 7.21
CA TRP A 44 5.26 -0.50 7.01
C TRP A 44 5.84 0.13 8.28
N PHE A 45 5.21 -0.13 9.43
CA PHE A 45 5.66 0.40 10.72
C PHE A 45 6.97 -0.24 11.18
N ILE A 46 7.09 -1.57 11.04
CA ILE A 46 8.27 -2.36 11.43
C ILE A 46 9.47 -2.03 10.53
N LEU A 47 9.28 -1.97 9.21
CA LEU A 47 10.35 -1.71 8.25
C LEU A 47 10.78 -0.23 8.23
N MET A 48 10.10 0.64 8.97
CA MET A 48 10.48 2.04 9.23
C MET A 48 10.81 2.88 7.99
N GLY A 49 10.32 2.49 6.80
CA GLY A 49 10.59 3.19 5.54
C GLY A 49 10.18 4.68 5.57
N TRP A 50 9.20 5.02 6.41
CA TRP A 50 8.78 6.40 6.67
C TRP A 50 9.85 7.28 7.31
N ILE A 51 10.88 6.72 7.98
CA ILE A 51 11.99 7.50 8.54
C ILE A 51 12.82 8.15 7.45
N ILE A 52 13.08 7.45 6.34
CA ILE A 52 13.81 8.02 5.19
C ILE A 52 12.98 9.15 4.56
N HIS A 53 11.66 9.00 4.49
CA HIS A 53 10.77 10.08 4.04
C HIS A 53 10.88 11.31 4.95
N LEU A 54 10.85 11.13 6.27
CA LEU A 54 11.02 12.24 7.22
C LEU A 54 12.39 12.90 7.10
N TRP A 55 13.45 12.09 6.98
CA TRP A 55 14.80 12.62 6.79
C TRP A 55 14.91 13.41 5.49
N SER A 56 14.33 12.91 4.40
CA SER A 56 14.31 13.60 3.11
C SER A 56 13.53 14.92 3.16
N ILE A 57 12.42 14.99 3.93
CA ILE A 57 11.68 16.25 4.15
C ILE A 57 12.53 17.25 4.92
N ILE A 58 13.20 16.80 5.99
CA ILE A 58 14.05 17.66 6.81
C ILE A 58 15.25 18.15 6.01
N ASP A 59 15.89 17.28 5.23
CA ASP A 59 17.03 17.63 4.38
C ASP A 59 16.63 18.67 3.33
N ALA A 60 15.52 18.44 2.62
CA ALA A 60 14.97 19.40 1.66
C ALA A 60 14.58 20.74 2.32
N ALA A 61 14.00 20.71 3.52
CA ALA A 61 13.62 21.92 4.24
C ALA A 61 14.84 22.70 4.78
N ARG A 62 15.95 22.00 5.08
CA ARG A 62 17.20 22.59 5.57
C ARG A 62 18.14 23.01 4.45
N TYR A 63 17.85 22.65 3.20
CA TYR A 63 18.62 23.07 2.04
C TYR A 63 18.67 24.60 1.98
N LYS A 64 19.88 25.15 2.11
CA LYS A 64 20.18 26.56 1.82
C LYS A 64 21.04 26.59 0.57
N PRO A 65 20.57 27.14 -0.56
CA PRO A 65 21.42 27.35 -1.72
C PRO A 65 22.52 28.34 -1.34
N SER A 66 23.78 27.95 -1.50
CA SER A 66 24.92 28.87 -1.42
C SER A 66 24.98 29.69 -2.71
N ASN A 67 24.75 31.00 -2.60
CA ASN A 67 25.16 31.96 -3.63
C ASN A 67 26.68 32.03 -3.73
#